data_AF-A0A291G976-F1
#
_entry.id   AF-A0A291G976-F1
#
_cell.length_a   1.000
_cell.length_b   1.000
_cell.length_c   1.000
_cell.angle_alpha   90.00
_cell.angle_beta   90.00
_cell.angle_gamma   90.00
#
_symmetry.space_group_name_H-M   'P 1'
#
loop_
_entity.id
_entity.type
_entity.pdbx_description
1 polymer ?
#
loop_
_entity_poly.entity_id
_entity_poly.type
_entity_poly.pdbx_seq_one_letter_code
_entity_poly.pdbx_strand_id
1 'polypeptide(L)'
;MTEMTPAEVTAQAEPVANTLSGTYGGVTQSCTAPRSVLFLYDDPYKTPATAVLTRFLDKDVVLAETRSYHVQNYGAQCSTDDVPPVRSNLGISEQPDLPRTPLDIDTGDEETLNALEEEAWTLEQEIVAALRTFEVTMAGVFAPYITEWNSDGWLGASGDFITGVGSGMSSWWDGEKDFWGSVAGALKSSAAKVGNAVWDRVSNPIDTLQDIAQTHAKAITTGVEVVKALTEFMRGLLSGDVDKLFAALNPLAALRTAEGVIGEFGTLMSDLFAKGSEFLNGLLEVFRRTPVLGLIANSIMRVITLMTPNFWAEILGQGIGFVLPELLMWVISLIVSALLAATGVGAAGAVVIIAGKIASLASKLRKIINANSKVYAFVAFLKTAEPIIAKVGPLGQKLRQSMYIRETKSLEPVKKVIIPTRHWIQKLDDLARQGHGPQRHEGAVTDKQLLDRVLHGLDPMTGSVVDYDKFFKKYGVPYDPIKHGTPPDFGGTTINVPGKGDVPITMSNKIKHISGEHATKFNTPEDYVRAYDGVISHPKFKAFVSGGNTGGAVKGIKMSDIFGPNFQSRIKGYDEFGKPTVFGPNTELVPVFAKDANGTYLLKTMYPNP
;
A
#
# COMPACT_ATOMS: atom_id res chain seq x y z
N MET A 1 37.75 21.13 -6.33
CA MET A 1 37.36 22.50 -5.97
C MET A 1 38.49 23.05 -5.13
N THR A 2 39.05 24.20 -5.48
CA THR A 2 40.10 24.86 -4.70
C THR A 2 39.48 25.34 -3.38
N GLU A 3 40.00 24.85 -2.25
CA GLU A 3 39.57 25.26 -0.92
C GLU A 3 39.92 26.74 -0.72
N MET A 4 38.91 27.58 -0.51
CA MET A 4 39.11 28.99 -0.20
C MET A 4 39.50 29.13 1.26
N THR A 5 40.49 29.97 1.53
CA THR A 5 40.93 30.26 2.89
C THR A 5 39.90 31.13 3.62
N PRO A 6 39.83 31.09 4.97
CA PRO A 6 38.91 31.93 5.74
C PRO A 6 39.02 33.43 5.46
N ALA A 7 40.22 33.90 5.09
CA ALA A 7 40.46 35.29 4.70
C ALA A 7 39.82 35.62 3.35
N GLU A 8 39.84 34.70 2.38
CA GLU A 8 39.20 34.87 1.07
C GLU A 8 37.67 34.82 1.18
N VAL A 9 37.13 33.97 2.06
CA VAL A 9 35.70 33.97 2.39
C VAL A 9 35.28 35.31 3.01
N THR A 10 36.06 35.83 3.95
CA THR A 10 35.77 37.12 4.60
C THR A 10 35.85 38.27 3.60
N ALA A 11 36.90 38.33 2.78
CA ALA A 11 37.08 39.39 1.78
C ALA A 11 35.99 39.39 0.71
N GLN A 12 35.36 38.25 0.42
CA GLN A 12 34.21 38.17 -0.48
C GLN A 12 32.87 38.44 0.21
N ALA A 13 32.72 38.09 1.49
CA ALA A 13 31.50 38.31 2.25
C ALA A 13 31.35 39.77 2.72
N GLU A 14 32.44 40.46 3.04
CA GLU A 14 32.43 41.82 3.61
C GLU A 14 31.77 42.86 2.69
N PRO A 15 32.03 42.89 1.36
CA PRO A 15 31.36 43.83 0.46
C PRO A 15 29.86 43.57 0.36
N VAL A 16 29.45 42.30 0.40
CA VAL A 16 28.03 41.86 0.35
C VAL A 16 27.32 42.19 1.67
N ALA A 17 27.98 41.93 2.80
CA ALA A 17 27.49 42.29 4.12
C ALA A 17 27.33 43.81 4.27
N ASN A 18 28.30 44.59 3.76
CA ASN A 18 28.25 46.05 3.78
C ASN A 18 27.21 46.65 2.81
N THR A 19 26.83 45.94 1.74
CA THR A 19 25.72 46.36 0.86
C THR A 19 24.35 45.97 1.43
N LEU A 20 24.28 44.91 2.24
CA LEU A 20 23.06 44.47 2.93
C LEU A 20 22.83 45.18 4.26
N SER A 21 23.88 45.66 4.93
CA SER A 21 23.79 46.53 6.09
C SER A 21 23.42 47.93 5.61
N GLY A 22 22.15 48.30 5.68
CA GLY A 22 21.69 49.63 5.33
C GLY A 22 22.50 50.76 5.99
N THR A 23 22.33 51.99 5.50
CA THR A 23 23.02 53.18 6.02
C THR A 23 22.75 53.39 7.51
N TYR A 24 23.81 53.71 8.27
CA TYR A 24 23.70 54.05 9.69
C TYR A 24 22.74 55.24 9.86
N GLY A 25 21.60 55.02 10.53
CA GLY A 25 20.52 56.01 10.68
C GLY A 25 19.42 56.00 9.61
N GLY A 26 19.48 55.08 8.63
CA GLY A 26 18.36 54.80 7.73
C GLY A 26 17.22 54.07 8.47
N VAL A 27 15.99 54.15 7.94
CA VAL A 27 14.85 53.39 8.46
C VAL A 27 15.24 51.92 8.44
N THR A 28 15.48 51.34 9.61
CA THR A 28 15.61 49.88 9.76
C THR A 28 14.36 49.28 9.14
N GLN A 29 14.48 48.52 8.05
CA GLN A 29 13.41 47.60 7.67
C GLN A 29 13.05 46.86 8.95
N SER A 30 11.77 46.91 9.33
CA SER A 30 11.32 46.15 10.49
C SER A 30 11.76 44.72 10.27
N CYS A 31 12.61 44.18 11.16
CA CYS A 31 12.92 42.75 11.18
C CYS A 31 11.61 42.02 11.53
N THR A 32 10.76 41.85 10.53
CA THR A 32 9.49 41.17 10.65
C THR A 32 9.86 39.69 10.64
N ALA A 33 9.64 39.00 11.76
CA ALA A 33 9.83 37.56 11.82
C ALA A 33 9.12 36.91 10.62
N PRO A 34 9.78 35.96 9.92
CA PRO A 34 9.21 35.35 8.73
C PRO A 34 7.90 34.67 9.07
N ARG A 35 6.99 34.60 8.09
CA ARG A 35 5.85 33.70 8.16
C ARG A 35 6.35 32.32 7.77
N SER A 36 6.13 31.35 8.66
CA SER A 36 6.59 29.99 8.44
C SER A 36 5.43 29.01 8.50
N VAL A 37 5.46 27.99 7.65
CA VAL A 37 4.52 26.87 7.66
C VAL A 37 5.32 25.59 7.78
N LEU A 38 5.05 24.81 8.82
CA LEU A 38 5.67 23.51 9.02
C LEU A 38 4.68 22.41 8.64
N PHE A 39 5.01 21.65 7.59
CA PHE A 39 4.24 20.50 7.15
C PHE A 39 4.79 19.21 7.76
N LEU A 40 3.93 18.46 8.45
CA LEU A 40 4.28 17.18 9.06
C LEU A 40 3.26 16.11 8.68
N TYR A 41 3.72 14.92 8.35
CA TYR A 41 2.84 13.76 8.23
C TYR A 41 2.37 13.28 9.62
N ASP A 42 1.16 12.74 9.66
CA ASP A 42 0.63 12.04 10.82
C ASP A 42 1.12 10.58 10.90
N ASP A 43 2.43 10.40 11.00
CA ASP A 43 3.08 9.10 11.21
C ASP A 43 3.81 9.04 12.57
N PRO A 44 4.27 7.86 13.02
CA PRO A 44 4.99 7.72 14.30
C PRO A 44 6.22 8.63 14.45
N TYR A 45 6.87 9.02 13.35
CA TYR A 45 8.07 9.85 13.35
C TYR A 45 7.80 11.33 13.07
N LYS A 46 6.52 11.72 12.87
CA LYS A 46 6.12 13.07 12.44
C LYS A 46 7.03 13.56 11.32
N THR A 47 7.11 12.76 10.28
CA THR A 47 7.99 12.96 9.14
C THR A 47 7.72 14.34 8.53
N PRO A 48 8.72 15.22 8.39
CA PRO A 48 8.50 16.51 7.74
C PRO A 48 8.21 16.34 6.25
N ALA A 49 7.19 17.03 5.74
CA ALA A 49 6.84 16.99 4.33
C ALA A 49 7.68 18.00 3.55
N THR A 50 8.56 17.53 2.67
CA THR A 50 9.60 18.35 2.03
C THR A 50 9.26 18.68 0.58
N ALA A 51 9.87 19.74 0.04
CA ALA A 51 9.64 20.28 -1.31
C ALA A 51 8.16 20.63 -1.66
N VAL A 52 7.28 20.72 -0.65
CA VAL A 52 5.88 21.14 -0.78
C VAL A 52 5.84 22.60 -1.23
N LEU A 53 5.13 22.89 -2.31
CA LEU A 53 4.88 24.27 -2.76
C LEU A 53 4.00 24.97 -1.73
N THR A 54 4.30 26.22 -1.40
CA THR A 54 3.52 27.01 -0.45
C THR A 54 3.35 28.41 -0.98
N ARG A 55 2.09 28.80 -1.21
CA ARG A 55 1.71 30.15 -1.60
C ARG A 55 1.04 30.84 -0.43
N PHE A 56 1.40 32.11 -0.22
CA PHE A 56 0.79 32.98 0.78
C PHE A 56 -0.12 33.96 0.06
N LEU A 57 -1.40 34.00 0.44
CA LEU A 57 -2.43 34.76 -0.26
C LEU A 57 -3.12 35.78 0.65
N ASP A 58 -3.47 36.94 0.09
CA ASP A 58 -4.45 37.87 0.65
C ASP A 58 -5.62 38.00 -0.32
N LYS A 59 -6.81 37.54 0.08
CA LYS A 59 -8.04 37.55 -0.74
C LYS A 59 -7.80 36.98 -2.15
N ASP A 60 -7.24 35.78 -2.22
CA ASP A 60 -6.89 35.04 -3.44
C ASP A 60 -5.78 35.67 -4.31
N VAL A 61 -5.15 36.78 -3.87
CA VAL A 61 -3.96 37.33 -4.52
C VAL A 61 -2.71 36.71 -3.91
N VAL A 62 -1.89 36.05 -4.73
CA VAL A 62 -0.61 35.46 -4.30
C VAL A 62 0.38 36.58 -4.00
N LEU A 63 0.80 36.66 -2.74
CA LEU A 63 1.80 37.63 -2.27
C LEU A 63 3.23 37.08 -2.37
N ALA A 64 3.39 35.78 -2.13
CA ALA A 64 4.67 35.10 -2.21
C ALA A 64 4.48 33.59 -2.43
N GLU A 65 5.51 32.97 -2.99
CA GLU A 65 5.58 31.54 -3.25
C GLU A 65 6.96 31.01 -2.83
N THR A 66 6.97 29.90 -2.09
CA THR A 66 8.19 29.24 -1.64
C THR A 66 7.98 27.72 -1.60
N ARG A 67 9.03 26.97 -1.29
CA ARG A 67 8.95 25.52 -1.06
C ARG A 67 9.49 25.16 0.31
N SER A 68 8.88 24.14 0.91
CA SER A 68 9.32 23.64 2.20
C SER A 68 10.73 23.06 2.09
N TYR A 69 11.60 23.36 3.06
CA TYR A 69 12.99 22.93 3.05
C TYR A 69 13.12 21.40 2.95
N HIS A 70 14.10 20.97 2.17
CA HIS A 70 14.54 19.61 1.95
C HIS A 70 16.05 19.48 2.25
N VAL A 71 16.55 18.25 2.33
CA VAL A 71 17.94 17.97 2.77
C VAL A 71 19.01 18.69 1.94
N GLN A 72 18.76 18.93 0.65
CA GLN A 72 19.71 19.64 -0.22
C GLN A 72 19.74 21.15 -0.03
N ASN A 73 18.74 21.77 0.61
CA ASN A 73 18.89 23.18 1.02
C ASN A 73 20.12 23.38 1.91
N TYR A 74 20.65 22.28 2.50
CA TYR A 74 21.80 22.25 3.38
C TYR A 74 23.00 21.48 2.77
N GLY A 75 22.98 21.15 1.48
CA GLY A 75 24.05 20.40 0.82
C GLY A 75 24.18 18.93 1.25
N ALA A 76 23.24 18.43 2.05
CA ALA A 76 23.26 17.05 2.56
C ALA A 76 22.60 16.06 1.57
N GLN A 77 23.10 14.83 1.57
CA GLN A 77 22.50 13.70 0.84
C GLN A 77 21.75 12.80 1.83
N CYS A 78 20.74 12.06 1.36
CA CYS A 78 19.86 11.23 2.20
C CYS A 78 20.56 10.10 3.00
N SER A 79 21.86 9.89 2.83
CA SER A 79 22.62 8.79 3.45
C SER A 79 24.03 9.16 3.94
N THR A 80 24.44 10.43 3.90
CA THR A 80 25.80 10.84 4.31
C THR A 80 25.72 11.91 5.39
N ASP A 81 26.42 11.65 6.50
CA ASP A 81 26.59 12.46 7.70
C ASP A 81 25.33 12.91 8.45
N ASP A 82 25.53 13.37 9.68
CA ASP A 82 24.53 13.70 10.69
C ASP A 82 23.47 14.71 10.19
N VAL A 83 22.35 14.19 9.69
CA VAL A 83 21.08 14.92 9.48
C VAL A 83 20.41 15.49 10.76
N PRO A 84 20.72 15.05 12.01
CA PRO A 84 20.02 15.55 13.21
C PRO A 84 19.91 17.08 13.39
N PRO A 85 20.93 17.92 13.07
CA PRO A 85 20.79 19.38 13.19
C PRO A 85 19.87 20.00 12.14
N VAL A 86 19.67 19.31 11.01
CA VAL A 86 18.93 19.82 9.85
C VAL A 86 17.48 19.35 9.86
N ARG A 87 17.20 18.17 10.43
CA ARG A 87 15.86 17.55 10.44
C ARG A 87 14.78 18.44 11.03
N SER A 88 15.10 19.27 12.04
CA SER A 88 14.16 20.22 12.65
C SER A 88 13.69 21.31 11.70
N ASN A 89 14.47 21.59 10.65
CA ASN A 89 14.18 22.66 9.69
C ASN A 89 13.52 22.12 8.42
N LEU A 90 13.56 20.80 8.20
CA LEU A 90 12.90 20.18 7.06
C LEU A 90 11.38 20.37 7.15
N GLY A 91 10.74 20.48 6.00
CA GLY A 91 9.30 20.68 5.89
C GLY A 91 8.80 22.06 6.31
N ILE A 92 9.69 22.99 6.65
CA ILE A 92 9.35 24.39 6.89
C ILE A 92 9.40 25.17 5.57
N SER A 93 8.31 25.84 5.22
CA SER A 93 8.24 26.89 4.19
C SER A 93 8.30 28.24 4.88
N GLU A 94 9.33 29.05 4.61
CA GLU A 94 9.48 30.38 5.22
C GLU A 94 9.49 31.48 4.17
N GLN A 95 8.80 32.58 4.49
CA GLN A 95 8.80 33.78 3.67
C GLN A 95 8.96 35.04 4.55
N PRO A 96 10.04 35.83 4.34
CA PRO A 96 10.20 37.13 4.99
C PRO A 96 9.28 38.20 4.37
N ASP A 97 9.09 39.30 5.10
CA ASP A 97 8.46 40.53 4.65
C ASP A 97 6.97 40.44 4.24
N LEU A 98 6.23 39.45 4.76
CA LEU A 98 4.80 39.34 4.57
C LEU A 98 3.96 40.17 5.56
N PRO A 99 2.73 40.60 5.19
CA PRO A 99 1.83 41.29 6.09
C PRO A 99 1.51 40.52 7.38
N ARG A 100 1.27 41.27 8.48
CA ARG A 100 0.81 40.70 9.76
C ARG A 100 -0.69 40.37 9.80
N THR A 101 -1.44 40.76 8.78
CA THR A 101 -2.84 40.35 8.62
C THR A 101 -2.96 38.83 8.46
N PRO A 102 -4.11 38.24 8.79
CA PRO A 102 -4.37 36.84 8.45
C PRO A 102 -4.18 36.62 6.95
N LEU A 103 -3.41 35.60 6.60
CA LEU A 103 -3.20 35.19 5.22
C LEU A 103 -3.82 33.81 4.99
N ASP A 104 -4.29 33.59 3.77
CA ASP A 104 -4.61 32.25 3.30
C ASP A 104 -3.32 31.59 2.82
N ILE A 105 -3.27 30.27 2.94
CA ILE A 105 -2.10 29.47 2.56
C ILE A 105 -2.62 28.32 1.73
N ASP A 106 -2.03 28.10 0.57
CA ASP A 106 -2.29 26.90 -0.21
C ASP A 106 -1.02 26.32 -0.85
N THR A 107 -1.16 25.18 -1.50
CA THR A 107 -0.05 24.43 -2.11
C THR A 107 -0.02 24.48 -3.63
N GLY A 108 -0.79 25.37 -4.26
CA GLY A 108 -0.88 25.47 -5.71
C GLY A 108 -2.30 25.70 -6.22
N ASP A 109 -2.42 26.06 -7.50
CA ASP A 109 -3.72 26.21 -8.15
C ASP A 109 -4.34 24.84 -8.43
N GLU A 110 -5.66 24.77 -8.29
CA GLU A 110 -6.41 23.53 -8.38
C GLU A 110 -6.29 22.87 -9.77
N GLU A 111 -6.22 23.67 -10.84
CA GLU A 111 -6.09 23.16 -12.22
C GLU A 111 -4.76 22.42 -12.43
N THR A 112 -3.64 23.03 -12.06
CA THR A 112 -2.31 22.40 -12.15
C THR A 112 -2.20 21.17 -11.27
N LEU A 113 -2.73 21.24 -10.04
CA LEU A 113 -2.70 20.10 -9.12
C LEU A 113 -3.54 18.93 -9.64
N ASN A 114 -4.71 19.20 -10.23
CA ASN A 114 -5.56 18.19 -10.87
C ASN A 114 -4.86 17.55 -12.08
N ALA A 115 -4.14 18.34 -12.90
CA ALA A 115 -3.36 17.80 -14.02
C ALA A 115 -2.25 16.84 -13.53
N LEU A 116 -1.54 17.20 -12.46
CA LEU A 116 -0.52 16.35 -11.84
C LEU A 116 -1.11 15.09 -11.19
N GLU A 117 -2.32 15.19 -10.64
CA GLU A 117 -3.07 14.03 -10.13
C GLU A 117 -3.49 13.08 -11.26
N GLU A 118 -3.91 13.61 -12.42
CA GLU A 118 -4.23 12.80 -13.60
C GLU A 118 -2.99 12.10 -14.19
N GLU A 119 -1.83 12.76 -14.18
CA GLU A 119 -0.56 12.13 -14.55
C GLU A 119 -0.17 11.02 -13.56
N ALA A 120 -0.33 11.26 -12.25
CA ALA A 120 -0.11 10.23 -11.23
C ALA A 120 -1.06 9.05 -11.43
N TRP A 121 -2.32 9.33 -11.77
CA TRP A 121 -3.32 8.32 -12.06
C TRP A 121 -2.96 7.48 -13.29
N THR A 122 -2.48 8.12 -14.36
CA THR A 122 -2.01 7.44 -15.56
C THR A 122 -0.87 6.47 -15.23
N LEU A 123 0.13 6.93 -14.44
CA LEU A 123 1.22 6.08 -13.97
C LEU A 123 0.73 4.92 -13.11
N GLU A 124 -0.23 5.16 -12.22
CA GLU A 124 -0.86 4.11 -11.43
C GLU A 124 -1.50 3.04 -12.33
N GLN A 125 -2.25 3.44 -13.35
CA GLN A 125 -2.88 2.53 -14.31
C GLN A 125 -1.87 1.70 -15.11
N GLU A 126 -0.77 2.33 -15.54
CA GLU A 126 0.32 1.63 -16.22
C GLU A 126 0.97 0.57 -15.33
N ILE A 127 1.23 0.90 -14.06
CA ILE A 127 1.79 -0.05 -13.09
C ILE A 127 0.85 -1.23 -12.90
N VAL A 128 -0.43 -0.96 -12.67
CA VAL A 128 -1.45 -1.98 -12.44
C VAL A 128 -1.62 -2.91 -13.65
N ALA A 129 -1.63 -2.36 -14.87
CA ALA A 129 -1.67 -3.14 -16.10
C ALA A 129 -0.40 -4.00 -16.27
N ALA A 130 0.77 -3.45 -15.93
CA ALA A 130 2.02 -4.17 -16.00
C ALA A 130 2.10 -5.30 -14.96
N LEU A 131 1.58 -5.11 -13.74
CA LEU A 131 1.49 -6.15 -12.71
C LEU A 131 0.62 -7.33 -13.17
N ARG A 132 -0.51 -7.06 -13.81
CA ARG A 132 -1.35 -8.11 -14.40
C ARG A 132 -0.60 -8.90 -15.47
N THR A 133 0.13 -8.20 -16.35
CA THR A 133 0.93 -8.82 -17.41
C THR A 133 2.08 -9.64 -16.82
N PHE A 134 2.70 -9.15 -15.75
CA PHE A 134 3.73 -9.84 -15.00
C PHE A 134 3.21 -11.16 -14.42
N GLU A 135 2.07 -11.17 -13.72
CA GLU A 135 1.49 -12.40 -13.17
C GLU A 135 1.22 -13.45 -14.27
N VAL A 136 0.61 -13.05 -15.39
CA VAL A 136 0.32 -13.94 -16.51
C VAL A 136 1.59 -14.50 -17.15
N THR A 137 2.59 -13.65 -17.34
CA THR A 137 3.87 -14.05 -17.95
C THR A 137 4.61 -15.02 -17.03
N MET A 138 4.65 -14.73 -15.73
CA MET A 138 5.33 -15.59 -14.75
C MET A 138 4.62 -16.92 -14.56
N ALA A 139 3.29 -16.96 -14.63
CA ALA A 139 2.55 -18.22 -14.66
C ALA A 139 2.99 -19.12 -15.83
N GLY A 140 3.21 -18.54 -17.02
CA GLY A 140 3.76 -19.28 -18.17
C GLY A 140 5.20 -19.74 -17.94
N VAL A 141 6.05 -18.89 -17.34
CA VAL A 141 7.45 -19.20 -17.05
C VAL A 141 7.59 -20.34 -16.03
N PHE A 142 6.76 -20.36 -14.99
CA PHE A 142 6.79 -21.39 -13.94
C PHE A 142 5.94 -22.63 -14.25
N ALA A 143 5.14 -22.63 -15.32
CA ALA A 143 4.28 -23.75 -15.69
C ALA A 143 5.00 -25.11 -15.81
N PRO A 144 6.23 -25.21 -16.36
CA PRO A 144 6.96 -26.48 -16.42
C PRO A 144 7.24 -27.05 -15.03
N TYR A 145 7.70 -26.21 -14.11
CA TYR A 145 8.00 -26.59 -12.72
C TYR A 145 6.75 -27.01 -11.95
N ILE A 146 5.65 -26.28 -12.14
CA ILE A 146 4.35 -26.61 -11.55
C ILE A 146 3.84 -27.97 -12.07
N THR A 147 4.01 -28.24 -13.36
CA THR A 147 3.55 -29.48 -13.99
C THR A 147 4.34 -30.68 -13.47
N GLU A 148 5.67 -30.57 -13.43
CA GLU A 148 6.56 -31.59 -12.87
C GLU A 148 6.23 -31.85 -11.39
N TRP A 149 6.05 -30.78 -10.60
CA TRP A 149 5.69 -30.89 -9.18
C TRP A 149 4.34 -31.58 -8.98
N ASN A 150 3.34 -31.29 -9.82
CA ASN A 150 2.02 -31.91 -9.74
C ASN A 150 2.04 -33.39 -10.12
N SER A 151 2.91 -33.79 -11.06
CA SER A 151 3.08 -35.18 -11.49
C SER A 151 3.86 -36.00 -10.45
N ASP A 152 5.02 -35.50 -10.05
CA ASP A 152 6.05 -36.33 -9.42
C ASP A 152 6.24 -35.98 -7.93
N GLY A 153 5.66 -34.85 -7.49
CA GLY A 153 5.76 -34.36 -6.13
C GLY A 153 7.21 -34.32 -5.65
N TRP A 154 7.42 -34.83 -4.42
CA TRP A 154 8.73 -34.84 -3.78
C TRP A 154 9.74 -35.78 -4.47
N LEU A 155 9.26 -36.76 -5.23
CA LEU A 155 10.12 -37.73 -5.93
C LEU A 155 10.73 -37.11 -7.21
N GLY A 156 10.14 -36.03 -7.73
CA GLY A 156 10.61 -35.28 -8.89
C GLY A 156 11.64 -34.18 -8.58
N ALA A 157 11.92 -33.85 -7.32
CA ALA A 157 12.85 -32.77 -6.94
C ALA A 157 14.35 -33.02 -7.28
N SER A 158 14.64 -34.13 -7.98
CA SER A 158 15.93 -34.57 -8.53
C SER A 158 17.08 -34.87 -7.56
N GLY A 159 17.88 -35.87 -7.93
CA GLY A 159 19.05 -36.38 -7.20
C GLY A 159 20.28 -35.45 -7.16
N ASP A 160 20.23 -34.29 -7.83
CA ASP A 160 21.27 -33.25 -7.78
C ASP A 160 21.40 -32.59 -6.40
N PHE A 161 20.32 -32.65 -5.59
CA PHE A 161 20.31 -32.18 -4.21
C PHE A 161 21.20 -33.03 -3.28
N ILE A 162 21.34 -34.33 -3.55
CA ILE A 162 22.10 -35.27 -2.72
C ILE A 162 23.61 -35.12 -2.93
N THR A 163 24.04 -34.73 -4.13
CA THR A 163 25.45 -34.60 -4.51
C THR A 163 26.07 -33.25 -4.16
N GLY A 164 25.27 -32.20 -3.89
CA GLY A 164 25.77 -30.81 -3.75
C GLY A 164 25.88 -30.23 -2.32
N VAL A 165 25.42 -30.90 -1.27
CA VAL A 165 25.06 -30.22 -0.01
C VAL A 165 26.00 -30.55 1.17
N GLY A 166 26.85 -29.58 1.52
CA GLY A 166 27.62 -29.57 2.77
C GLY A 166 26.80 -29.05 3.97
N SER A 167 27.08 -29.61 5.16
CA SER A 167 26.41 -29.54 6.48
C SER A 167 25.73 -28.26 7.01
N GLY A 168 25.76 -27.12 6.32
CA GLY A 168 24.98 -25.92 6.68
C GLY A 168 23.57 -25.86 6.03
N MET A 169 23.40 -26.41 4.82
CA MET A 169 22.16 -26.33 4.04
C MET A 169 21.05 -27.32 4.46
N SER A 170 21.40 -28.41 5.17
CA SER A 170 20.39 -29.37 5.67
C SER A 170 19.49 -28.76 6.74
N SER A 171 20.05 -27.93 7.63
CA SER A 171 19.29 -27.22 8.66
C SER A 171 18.28 -26.21 8.07
N TRP A 172 18.67 -25.53 7.00
CA TRP A 172 17.80 -24.62 6.26
C TRP A 172 16.72 -25.35 5.46
N TRP A 173 17.07 -26.47 4.80
CA TRP A 173 16.10 -27.31 4.09
C TRP A 173 15.08 -27.93 5.03
N ASP A 174 15.48 -28.33 6.24
CA ASP A 174 14.54 -28.79 7.26
C ASP A 174 13.56 -27.68 7.68
N GLY A 175 13.95 -26.40 7.61
CA GLY A 175 13.05 -25.25 7.81
C GLY A 175 12.16 -24.90 6.61
N GLU A 176 12.69 -24.98 5.38
CA GLU A 176 11.93 -24.70 4.15
C GLU A 176 11.02 -25.85 3.72
N LYS A 177 11.35 -27.09 4.05
CA LYS A 177 10.54 -28.27 3.75
C LYS A 177 9.18 -28.21 4.43
N ASP A 178 9.08 -27.62 5.62
CA ASP A 178 7.80 -27.44 6.32
C ASP A 178 6.99 -26.27 5.70
N PHE A 179 7.67 -25.19 5.30
CA PHE A 179 7.08 -24.11 4.49
C PHE A 179 6.47 -24.66 3.20
N TRP A 180 7.29 -25.32 2.38
CA TRP A 180 6.87 -25.93 1.13
C TRP A 180 5.95 -27.12 1.33
N GLY A 181 6.05 -27.86 2.42
CA GLY A 181 5.17 -28.97 2.77
C GLY A 181 3.73 -28.53 3.05
N SER A 182 3.55 -27.37 3.68
CA SER A 182 2.23 -26.76 3.91
C SER A 182 1.62 -26.15 2.64
N VAL A 183 2.44 -25.46 1.82
CA VAL A 183 2.07 -24.92 0.50
C VAL A 183 1.75 -26.07 -0.47
N ALA A 184 2.53 -27.15 -0.42
CA ALA A 184 2.32 -28.37 -1.21
C ALA A 184 1.14 -29.21 -0.71
N GLY A 185 0.86 -29.24 0.59
CA GLY A 185 -0.36 -29.86 1.13
C GLY A 185 -1.62 -29.15 0.60
N ALA A 186 -1.56 -27.82 0.48
CA ALA A 186 -2.60 -27.03 -0.15
C ALA A 186 -2.70 -27.31 -1.66
N LEU A 187 -1.57 -27.26 -2.39
CA LEU A 187 -1.51 -27.55 -3.83
C LEU A 187 -1.94 -28.99 -4.17
N LYS A 188 -1.51 -30.00 -3.42
CA LYS A 188 -1.89 -31.42 -3.61
C LYS A 188 -3.35 -31.68 -3.24
N SER A 189 -3.90 -31.04 -2.20
CA SER A 189 -5.34 -31.10 -1.91
C SER A 189 -6.19 -30.40 -2.99
N SER A 190 -5.57 -29.56 -3.82
CA SER A 190 -6.21 -28.79 -4.90
C SER A 190 -5.96 -29.34 -6.32
N ALA A 191 -5.01 -30.26 -6.51
CA ALA A 191 -4.80 -30.94 -7.79
C ALA A 191 -5.98 -31.86 -8.18
N ALA A 192 -6.80 -32.26 -7.19
CA ALA A 192 -8.08 -32.97 -7.41
C ALA A 192 -9.29 -32.02 -7.59
N LYS A 193 -9.11 -30.70 -7.45
CA LYS A 193 -10.13 -29.65 -7.61
C LYS A 193 -9.49 -28.38 -8.15
N VAL A 194 -9.04 -28.45 -9.41
CA VAL A 194 -8.36 -27.36 -10.11
C VAL A 194 -9.28 -26.14 -10.20
N GLY A 195 -8.95 -25.09 -9.44
CA GLY A 195 -9.57 -23.77 -9.53
C GLY A 195 -9.57 -22.95 -8.23
N ASN A 196 -10.03 -23.52 -7.10
CA ASN A 196 -10.56 -22.70 -6.00
C ASN A 196 -9.82 -22.78 -4.65
N ALA A 197 -9.12 -23.86 -4.30
CA ALA A 197 -8.44 -23.97 -3.00
C ALA A 197 -7.03 -23.35 -2.95
N VAL A 198 -6.39 -23.17 -4.12
CA VAL A 198 -5.10 -22.47 -4.24
C VAL A 198 -5.26 -21.00 -3.87
N TRP A 199 -6.36 -20.38 -4.28
CA TRP A 199 -6.61 -18.96 -4.06
C TRP A 199 -6.85 -18.57 -2.59
N ASP A 200 -7.37 -19.45 -1.75
CA ASP A 200 -7.62 -19.16 -0.32
C ASP A 200 -6.33 -18.95 0.50
N ARG A 201 -5.19 -19.51 0.07
CA ARG A 201 -3.86 -19.27 0.69
C ARG A 201 -2.92 -18.42 -0.18
N VAL A 202 -3.12 -18.41 -1.50
CA VAL A 202 -2.42 -17.51 -2.44
C VAL A 202 -2.98 -16.08 -2.39
N SER A 203 -4.16 -15.85 -1.80
CA SER A 203 -4.69 -14.50 -1.53
C SER A 203 -4.08 -13.85 -0.28
N ASN A 204 -3.52 -14.64 0.64
CA ASN A 204 -2.82 -14.13 1.83
C ASN A 204 -1.51 -14.91 2.13
N PRO A 205 -0.57 -14.96 1.16
CA PRO A 205 0.65 -15.77 1.23
C PRO A 205 1.59 -15.32 2.35
N ILE A 206 1.45 -14.06 2.78
CA ILE A 206 2.21 -13.45 3.87
C ILE A 206 1.79 -14.03 5.24
N ASP A 207 0.49 -14.27 5.46
CA ASP A 207 -0.01 -14.87 6.71
C ASP A 207 0.39 -16.35 6.81
N THR A 208 0.41 -17.05 5.68
CA THR A 208 0.94 -18.42 5.59
C THR A 208 2.42 -18.46 6.01
N LEU A 209 3.24 -17.54 5.51
CA LEU A 209 4.67 -17.42 5.88
C LEU A 209 4.87 -17.15 7.38
N GLN A 210 4.06 -16.30 7.99
CA GLN A 210 4.22 -15.92 9.39
C GLN A 210 3.80 -17.05 10.35
N ASP A 211 2.68 -17.74 10.08
CA ASP A 211 2.25 -18.89 10.89
C ASP A 211 3.30 -20.00 10.89
N ILE A 212 3.94 -20.22 9.75
CA ILE A 212 5.04 -21.17 9.60
C ILE A 212 6.26 -20.65 10.38
N ALA A 213 6.68 -19.40 10.20
CA ALA A 213 7.80 -18.83 10.95
C ALA A 213 7.61 -18.92 12.49
N GLN A 214 6.39 -18.70 12.99
CA GLN A 214 6.07 -18.78 14.42
C GLN A 214 6.06 -20.21 14.97
N THR A 215 5.56 -21.17 14.19
CA THR A 215 5.49 -22.59 14.60
C THR A 215 6.89 -23.21 14.74
N HIS A 216 7.86 -22.74 13.95
CA HIS A 216 9.20 -23.34 13.83
C HIS A 216 10.32 -22.57 14.55
N ALA A 217 10.01 -21.48 15.28
CA ALA A 217 10.95 -20.68 16.07
C ALA A 217 11.72 -21.42 17.18
N LYS A 218 11.43 -22.72 17.41
CA LYS A 218 12.10 -23.55 18.43
C LYS A 218 13.42 -24.19 17.97
N ALA A 219 13.82 -24.11 16.69
CA ALA A 219 14.98 -24.85 16.18
C ALA A 219 16.11 -24.01 15.53
N ILE A 220 15.83 -22.82 14.95
CA ILE A 220 16.84 -21.99 14.24
C ILE A 220 16.49 -20.51 14.43
N THR A 221 17.35 -19.74 15.09
CA THR A 221 16.98 -18.38 15.57
C THR A 221 17.27 -17.23 14.61
N THR A 222 18.30 -17.30 13.75
CA THR A 222 18.73 -16.10 12.98
C THR A 222 18.05 -15.97 11.61
N GLY A 223 17.90 -17.06 10.84
CA GLY A 223 17.28 -17.01 9.50
C GLY A 223 15.76 -16.80 9.54
N VAL A 224 15.10 -17.36 10.56
CA VAL A 224 13.64 -17.22 10.76
C VAL A 224 13.26 -15.79 11.09
N GLU A 225 14.03 -15.09 11.93
CA GLU A 225 13.76 -13.70 12.28
C GLU A 225 13.96 -12.74 11.09
N VAL A 226 14.92 -13.01 10.19
CA VAL A 226 15.09 -12.25 8.94
C VAL A 226 13.87 -12.40 8.04
N VAL A 227 13.44 -13.64 7.77
CA VAL A 227 12.27 -13.92 6.92
C VAL A 227 11.01 -13.30 7.52
N LYS A 228 10.83 -13.42 8.83
CA LYS A 228 9.70 -12.82 9.54
C LYS A 228 9.70 -11.30 9.41
N ALA A 229 10.83 -10.64 9.66
CA ALA A 229 10.92 -9.18 9.54
C ALA A 229 10.66 -8.68 8.11
N LEU A 230 11.18 -9.37 7.10
CA LEU A 230 10.89 -9.08 5.69
C LEU A 230 9.41 -9.32 5.35
N THR A 231 8.82 -10.38 5.88
CA THR A 231 7.40 -10.72 5.69
C THR A 231 6.49 -9.68 6.35
N GLU A 232 6.80 -9.22 7.56
CA GLU A 232 6.07 -8.14 8.23
C GLU A 232 6.15 -6.83 7.44
N PHE A 233 7.31 -6.51 6.87
CA PHE A 233 7.46 -5.34 6.01
C PHE A 233 6.58 -5.44 4.77
N MET A 234 6.60 -6.59 4.08
CA MET A 234 5.72 -6.84 2.93
C MET A 234 4.23 -6.81 3.34
N ARG A 235 3.88 -7.22 4.57
CA ARG A 235 2.52 -7.08 5.11
C ARG A 235 2.13 -5.62 5.31
N GLY A 236 3.04 -4.82 5.85
CA GLY A 236 2.86 -3.37 5.96
C GLY A 236 2.58 -2.75 4.59
N LEU A 237 3.37 -3.13 3.57
CA LEU A 237 3.10 -2.72 2.18
C LEU A 237 1.73 -3.17 1.68
N LEU A 238 1.37 -4.44 1.88
CA LEU A 238 0.10 -5.03 1.44
C LEU A 238 -1.12 -4.35 2.06
N SER A 239 -1.05 -4.07 3.36
CA SER A 239 -2.18 -3.54 4.13
C SER A 239 -2.32 -2.03 4.10
N GLY A 240 -1.37 -1.31 3.48
CA GLY A 240 -1.32 0.15 3.55
C GLY A 240 -1.05 0.70 4.95
N ASP A 241 -0.71 -0.17 5.90
CA ASP A 241 -0.62 0.15 7.32
C ASP A 241 0.77 0.71 7.65
N VAL A 242 0.83 2.05 7.65
CA VAL A 242 2.03 2.82 7.96
C VAL A 242 2.61 2.43 9.32
N ASP A 243 1.78 2.19 10.33
CA ASP A 243 2.24 1.86 11.68
C ASP A 243 2.87 0.46 11.73
N LYS A 244 2.26 -0.54 11.06
CA LYS A 244 2.87 -1.88 10.92
C LYS A 244 4.17 -1.83 10.12
N LEU A 245 4.21 -1.04 9.05
CA LEU A 245 5.42 -0.85 8.27
C LEU A 245 6.55 -0.30 9.14
N PHE A 246 6.28 0.75 9.94
CA PHE A 246 7.25 1.32 10.86
C PHE A 246 7.63 0.35 11.99
N ALA A 247 6.70 -0.47 12.47
CA ALA A 247 6.98 -1.50 13.48
C ALA A 247 7.91 -2.61 12.93
N ALA A 248 7.77 -2.97 11.65
CA ALA A 248 8.64 -3.95 10.98
C ALA A 248 10.09 -3.45 10.80
N LEU A 249 10.36 -2.16 11.02
CA LEU A 249 11.71 -1.60 10.85
C LEU A 249 12.67 -1.95 11.96
N ASN A 250 12.21 -1.97 13.21
CA ASN A 250 13.07 -2.31 14.34
C ASN A 250 13.75 -3.68 14.15
N PRO A 251 13.01 -4.76 13.78
CA PRO A 251 13.67 -6.04 13.52
C PRO A 251 14.53 -6.01 12.25
N LEU A 252 14.17 -5.26 11.19
CA LEU A 252 15.02 -5.13 9.99
C LEU A 252 16.32 -4.35 10.25
N ALA A 253 16.26 -3.26 11.01
CA ALA A 253 17.42 -2.47 11.40
C ALA A 253 18.33 -3.25 12.37
N ALA A 254 17.75 -4.11 13.22
CA ALA A 254 18.52 -5.01 14.08
C ALA A 254 19.40 -5.99 13.28
N LEU A 255 19.06 -6.27 12.01
CA LEU A 255 19.89 -7.09 11.12
C LEU A 255 21.26 -6.49 10.84
N ARG A 256 21.51 -5.21 11.15
CA ARG A 256 22.81 -4.54 10.95
C ARG A 256 23.98 -5.22 11.65
N THR A 257 23.71 -6.03 12.67
CA THR A 257 24.74 -6.80 13.40
C THR A 257 25.04 -8.14 12.75
N ALA A 258 24.30 -8.55 11.72
CA ALA A 258 24.59 -9.76 10.95
C ALA A 258 25.79 -9.55 10.02
N GLU A 259 26.47 -10.64 9.65
CA GLU A 259 27.58 -10.57 8.70
C GLU A 259 27.08 -10.52 7.23
N GLY A 260 27.91 -9.97 6.36
CA GLY A 260 27.67 -9.96 4.91
C GLY A 260 26.46 -9.12 4.48
N VAL A 261 25.76 -9.61 3.45
CA VAL A 261 24.69 -8.85 2.75
C VAL A 261 23.52 -8.52 3.66
N ILE A 262 23.21 -9.39 4.64
CA ILE A 262 22.12 -9.19 5.60
C ILE A 262 22.44 -8.01 6.54
N GLY A 263 23.68 -7.91 7.03
CA GLY A 263 24.18 -6.77 7.81
C GLY A 263 24.15 -5.46 7.05
N GLU A 264 24.58 -5.50 5.80
CA GLU A 264 24.56 -4.35 4.91
C GLU A 264 23.14 -3.85 4.60
N PHE A 265 22.17 -4.78 4.49
CA PHE A 265 20.75 -4.45 4.32
C PHE A 265 20.16 -3.87 5.60
N GLY A 266 20.44 -4.45 6.76
CA GLY A 266 19.99 -3.91 8.05
C GLY A 266 20.54 -2.50 8.32
N THR A 267 21.79 -2.23 7.94
CA THR A 267 22.38 -0.88 8.01
C THR A 267 21.64 0.10 7.10
N LEU A 268 21.36 -0.32 5.86
CA LEU A 268 20.58 0.49 4.93
C LEU A 268 19.20 0.84 5.49
N MET A 269 18.46 -0.15 6.02
CA MET A 269 17.14 0.08 6.62
C MET A 269 17.24 1.00 7.84
N SER A 270 18.28 0.85 8.67
CA SER A 270 18.53 1.76 9.79
C SER A 270 18.74 3.21 9.33
N ASP A 271 19.57 3.45 8.31
CA ASP A 271 19.89 4.80 7.84
C ASP A 271 18.72 5.45 7.09
N LEU A 272 18.02 4.72 6.22
CA LEU A 272 16.89 5.25 5.44
C LEU A 272 15.77 5.80 6.31
N PHE A 273 15.45 5.11 7.41
CA PHE A 273 14.34 5.53 8.27
C PHE A 273 14.79 6.52 9.35
N ALA A 274 16.05 6.46 9.80
CA ALA A 274 16.58 7.46 10.71
C ALA A 274 16.84 8.81 10.02
N LYS A 275 17.26 8.80 8.75
CA LYS A 275 17.84 9.98 8.06
C LYS A 275 17.21 10.29 6.68
N GLY A 276 16.50 9.34 6.06
CA GLY A 276 15.98 9.46 4.69
C GLY A 276 14.58 10.10 4.61
N SER A 277 14.46 11.37 5.01
CA SER A 277 13.18 12.10 4.94
C SER A 277 12.53 12.05 3.56
N GLU A 278 13.32 12.15 2.49
CA GLU A 278 12.82 12.16 1.10
C GLU A 278 12.24 10.82 0.66
N PHE A 279 12.84 9.71 1.09
CA PHE A 279 12.30 8.38 0.87
C PHE A 279 10.97 8.23 1.59
N LEU A 280 10.90 8.64 2.86
CA LEU A 280 9.67 8.58 3.65
C LEU A 280 8.56 9.44 3.06
N ASN A 281 8.89 10.62 2.53
CA ASN A 281 7.95 11.48 1.82
C ASN A 281 7.31 10.77 0.62
N GLY A 282 8.12 10.18 -0.26
CA GLY A 282 7.61 9.44 -1.42
C GLY A 282 6.81 8.21 -1.01
N LEU A 283 7.31 7.45 -0.02
CA LEU A 283 6.66 6.26 0.52
C LEU A 283 5.26 6.59 1.07
N LEU A 284 5.17 7.59 1.96
CA LEU A 284 3.94 8.01 2.61
C LEU A 284 2.91 8.56 1.61
N GLU A 285 3.34 9.29 0.58
CA GLU A 285 2.43 9.77 -0.47
C GLU A 285 1.85 8.63 -1.29
N VAL A 286 2.68 7.67 -1.71
CA VAL A 286 2.20 6.50 -2.46
C VAL A 286 1.22 5.70 -1.60
N PHE A 287 1.52 5.48 -0.31
CA PHE A 287 0.63 4.79 0.62
C PHE A 287 -0.69 5.51 0.87
N ARG A 288 -0.66 6.81 1.17
CA ARG A 288 -1.87 7.52 1.58
C ARG A 288 -2.86 7.72 0.42
N ARG A 289 -2.37 7.72 -0.82
CA ARG A 289 -3.17 8.05 -2.02
C ARG A 289 -3.44 6.87 -2.95
N THR A 290 -2.62 5.81 -2.92
CA THR A 290 -2.71 4.72 -3.90
C THR A 290 -2.50 3.33 -3.27
N PRO A 291 -3.12 2.27 -3.83
CA PRO A 291 -2.86 0.89 -3.40
C PRO A 291 -1.59 0.28 -4.03
N VAL A 292 -0.78 1.06 -4.78
CA VAL A 292 0.25 0.52 -5.68
C VAL A 292 1.29 -0.35 -4.96
N LEU A 293 1.79 0.08 -3.81
CA LEU A 293 2.76 -0.69 -3.04
C LEU A 293 2.18 -2.04 -2.57
N GLY A 294 0.91 -2.04 -2.17
CA GLY A 294 0.21 -3.25 -1.78
C GLY A 294 -0.05 -4.18 -2.96
N LEU A 295 -0.40 -3.65 -4.13
CA LEU A 295 -0.56 -4.43 -5.37
C LEU A 295 0.77 -5.04 -5.83
N ILE A 296 1.87 -4.28 -5.78
CA ILE A 296 3.22 -4.80 -6.08
C ILE A 296 3.58 -5.95 -5.13
N ALA A 297 3.42 -5.73 -3.82
CA ALA A 297 3.69 -6.75 -2.81
C ALA A 297 2.86 -8.02 -3.06
N ASN A 298 1.55 -7.87 -3.30
CA ASN A 298 0.65 -8.98 -3.57
C ASN A 298 1.06 -9.76 -4.84
N SER A 299 1.28 -9.07 -5.96
CA SER A 299 1.64 -9.72 -7.23
C SER A 299 2.98 -10.45 -7.15
N ILE A 300 3.98 -9.85 -6.50
CA ILE A 300 5.28 -10.48 -6.26
C ILE A 300 5.10 -11.75 -5.43
N MET A 301 4.35 -11.67 -4.33
CA MET A 301 4.11 -12.82 -3.46
C MET A 301 3.34 -13.93 -4.18
N ARG A 302 2.33 -13.59 -4.98
CA ARG A 302 1.61 -14.55 -5.84
C ARG A 302 2.56 -15.29 -6.77
N VAL A 303 3.47 -14.57 -7.42
CA VAL A 303 4.45 -15.21 -8.30
C VAL A 303 5.45 -16.06 -7.50
N ILE A 304 5.88 -15.64 -6.31
CA ILE A 304 6.71 -16.47 -5.43
C ILE A 304 6.01 -17.79 -5.09
N THR A 305 4.69 -17.80 -4.90
CA THR A 305 3.96 -19.06 -4.67
C THR A 305 3.92 -20.00 -5.88
N LEU A 306 4.24 -19.50 -7.09
CA LEU A 306 4.40 -20.32 -8.30
C LEU A 306 5.78 -20.98 -8.40
N MET A 307 6.75 -20.50 -7.62
CA MET A 307 8.10 -21.05 -7.55
C MET A 307 8.05 -22.33 -6.71
N THR A 308 7.78 -23.48 -7.33
CA THR A 308 7.57 -24.76 -6.64
C THR A 308 8.86 -25.32 -6.01
N PRO A 309 8.77 -26.31 -5.10
CA PRO A 309 9.96 -26.80 -4.38
C PRO A 309 11.02 -27.44 -5.29
N ASN A 310 10.63 -28.07 -6.40
CA ASN A 310 11.57 -28.55 -7.43
C ASN A 310 12.34 -27.41 -8.10
N PHE A 311 11.72 -26.24 -8.31
CA PHE A 311 12.42 -25.05 -8.79
C PHE A 311 13.48 -24.58 -7.77
N TRP A 312 13.13 -24.48 -6.49
CA TRP A 312 14.09 -24.08 -5.46
C TRP A 312 15.20 -25.11 -5.28
N ALA A 313 14.89 -26.40 -5.32
CA ALA A 313 15.89 -27.48 -5.31
C ALA A 313 16.90 -27.34 -6.46
N GLU A 314 16.42 -27.02 -7.67
CA GLU A 314 17.27 -26.77 -8.83
C GLU A 314 18.17 -25.53 -8.64
N ILE A 315 17.63 -24.44 -8.07
CA ILE A 315 18.40 -23.23 -7.77
C ILE A 315 19.48 -23.51 -6.71
N LEU A 316 19.16 -24.25 -5.65
CA LEU A 316 20.08 -24.58 -4.57
C LEU A 316 21.17 -25.58 -5.00
N GLY A 317 20.81 -26.58 -5.80
CA GLY A 317 21.74 -27.56 -6.37
C GLY A 317 22.82 -26.90 -7.24
N GLN A 318 22.60 -25.66 -7.68
CA GLN A 318 23.58 -24.84 -8.40
C GLN A 318 24.48 -24.00 -7.48
N GLY A 319 24.43 -24.22 -6.16
CA GLY A 319 25.26 -23.51 -5.19
C GLY A 319 24.79 -22.09 -4.87
N ILE A 320 23.57 -21.74 -5.27
CA ILE A 320 22.92 -20.46 -4.94
C ILE A 320 22.33 -20.60 -3.53
N GLY A 321 23.19 -20.53 -2.52
CA GLY A 321 22.74 -20.46 -1.13
C GLY A 321 21.95 -19.17 -0.88
N PHE A 322 20.82 -19.31 -0.18
CA PHE A 322 19.87 -18.26 0.23
C PHE A 322 19.23 -17.48 -0.94
N VAL A 323 17.93 -17.71 -1.18
CA VAL A 323 17.26 -17.15 -2.37
C VAL A 323 15.98 -16.37 -2.05
N LEU A 324 15.13 -16.83 -1.12
CA LEU A 324 13.89 -16.13 -0.79
C LEU A 324 14.12 -14.84 0.03
N PRO A 325 14.91 -14.83 1.14
CA PRO A 325 15.25 -13.60 1.85
C PRO A 325 15.92 -12.57 0.93
N GLU A 326 16.84 -13.01 0.08
CA GLU A 326 17.57 -12.20 -0.90
C GLU A 326 16.65 -11.61 -1.94
N LEU A 327 15.67 -12.39 -2.42
CA LEU A 327 14.64 -11.91 -3.34
C LEU A 327 13.79 -10.81 -2.68
N LEU A 328 13.35 -11.02 -1.44
CA LEU A 328 12.57 -10.02 -0.71
C LEU A 328 13.39 -8.76 -0.41
N MET A 329 14.65 -8.92 0.03
CA MET A 329 15.59 -7.80 0.20
C MET A 329 15.80 -7.04 -1.10
N TRP A 330 15.90 -7.73 -2.25
CA TRP A 330 16.03 -7.11 -3.57
C TRP A 330 14.79 -6.31 -3.95
N VAL A 331 13.58 -6.87 -3.77
CA VAL A 331 12.32 -6.17 -4.03
C VAL A 331 12.21 -4.89 -3.20
N ILE A 332 12.48 -4.99 -1.89
CA ILE A 332 12.44 -3.84 -0.97
C ILE A 332 13.49 -2.80 -1.40
N SER A 333 14.70 -3.24 -1.73
CA SER A 333 15.77 -2.35 -2.20
C SER A 333 15.38 -1.62 -3.49
N LEU A 334 14.70 -2.29 -4.43
CA LEU A 334 14.22 -1.65 -5.65
C LEU A 334 13.15 -0.59 -5.38
N ILE A 335 12.20 -0.87 -4.49
CA ILE A 335 11.16 0.10 -4.10
C ILE A 335 11.83 1.34 -3.49
N VAL A 336 12.77 1.13 -2.57
CA VAL A 336 13.57 2.20 -1.96
C VAL A 336 14.30 3.00 -3.03
N SER A 337 15.01 2.33 -3.95
CA SER A 337 15.74 2.98 -5.03
C SER A 337 14.83 3.81 -5.94
N ALA A 338 13.67 3.27 -6.33
CA ALA A 338 12.74 3.97 -7.20
C ALA A 338 12.24 5.27 -6.53
N LEU A 339 11.83 5.18 -5.26
CA LEU A 339 11.34 6.32 -4.49
C LEU A 339 12.42 7.39 -4.27
N LEU A 340 13.66 6.98 -3.98
CA LEU A 340 14.79 7.90 -3.84
C LEU A 340 15.18 8.55 -5.17
N ALA A 341 15.17 7.81 -6.28
CA ALA A 341 15.53 8.36 -7.59
C ALA A 341 14.57 9.46 -8.05
N ALA A 342 13.30 9.36 -7.66
CA ALA A 342 12.26 10.28 -8.08
C ALA A 342 12.09 11.52 -7.18
N THR A 343 12.99 11.74 -6.23
CA THR A 343 12.98 12.97 -5.43
C THR A 343 13.37 14.20 -6.24
N GLY A 344 13.98 14.03 -7.43
CA GLY A 344 14.43 15.13 -8.30
C GLY A 344 15.50 16.03 -7.67
N VAL A 345 15.89 15.71 -6.44
CA VAL A 345 16.58 16.56 -5.49
C VAL A 345 17.72 15.68 -4.96
N GLY A 346 18.78 15.63 -5.79
CA GLY A 346 20.03 14.85 -5.69
C GLY A 346 20.14 13.85 -4.55
N ALA A 347 19.35 12.79 -4.68
CA ALA A 347 19.53 11.53 -3.98
C ALA A 347 20.80 10.76 -4.43
N ALA A 348 21.76 11.42 -5.09
CA ALA A 348 22.89 10.79 -5.74
C ALA A 348 23.67 9.87 -4.80
N GLY A 349 23.97 10.25 -3.55
CA GLY A 349 24.69 9.37 -2.62
C GLY A 349 23.94 8.11 -2.22
N ALA A 350 22.72 8.26 -1.71
CA ALA A 350 21.89 7.14 -1.26
C ALA A 350 21.49 6.25 -2.43
N VAL A 351 21.07 6.84 -3.54
CA VAL A 351 20.75 6.12 -4.79
C VAL A 351 21.98 5.45 -5.36
N VAL A 352 23.18 6.02 -5.32
CA VAL A 352 24.41 5.37 -5.79
C VAL A 352 24.84 4.23 -4.87
N ILE A 353 24.73 4.38 -3.54
CA ILE A 353 25.01 3.30 -2.59
C ILE A 353 24.02 2.14 -2.79
N ILE A 354 22.73 2.43 -2.94
CA ILE A 354 21.69 1.41 -3.11
C ILE A 354 21.71 0.83 -4.52
N ALA A 355 21.90 1.63 -5.57
CA ALA A 355 22.09 1.16 -6.94
C ALA A 355 23.38 0.35 -7.08
N GLY A 356 24.45 0.72 -6.37
CA GLY A 356 25.68 -0.08 -6.29
C GLY A 356 25.46 -1.44 -5.62
N LYS A 357 24.58 -1.50 -4.60
CA LYS A 357 24.20 -2.75 -3.91
C LYS A 357 23.23 -3.61 -4.73
N ILE A 358 22.21 -3.02 -5.36
CA ILE A 358 21.32 -3.70 -6.31
C ILE A 358 22.12 -4.20 -7.51
N ALA A 359 23.06 -3.40 -8.01
CA ALA A 359 23.98 -3.82 -9.07
C ALA A 359 24.97 -4.89 -8.60
N SER A 360 25.42 -4.89 -7.35
CA SER A 360 26.26 -5.93 -6.76
C SER A 360 25.50 -7.25 -6.59
N LEU A 361 24.27 -7.22 -6.10
CA LEU A 361 23.40 -8.39 -6.00
C LEU A 361 23.04 -8.90 -7.40
N ALA A 362 22.63 -8.01 -8.31
CA ALA A 362 22.39 -8.35 -9.70
C ALA A 362 23.65 -8.84 -10.42
N SER A 363 24.85 -8.37 -10.05
CA SER A 363 26.14 -8.82 -10.59
C SER A 363 26.52 -10.21 -10.07
N LYS A 364 26.35 -10.47 -8.77
CA LYS A 364 26.51 -11.81 -8.17
C LYS A 364 25.55 -12.80 -8.82
N LEU A 365 24.28 -12.41 -9.00
CA LEU A 365 23.29 -13.18 -9.73
C LEU A 365 23.69 -13.36 -11.21
N ARG A 366 24.09 -12.31 -11.94
CA ARG A 366 24.48 -12.36 -13.37
C ARG A 366 25.72 -13.20 -13.66
N LYS A 367 26.72 -13.18 -12.77
CA LYS A 367 27.92 -14.02 -12.90
C LYS A 367 27.60 -15.52 -12.82
N ILE A 368 26.56 -15.88 -12.09
CA ILE A 368 26.07 -17.26 -11.97
C ILE A 368 25.14 -17.60 -13.15
N ILE A 369 24.30 -16.66 -13.58
CA ILE A 369 23.38 -16.78 -14.74
C ILE A 369 24.12 -17.07 -16.06
N ASN A 370 25.27 -16.44 -16.30
CA ASN A 370 26.04 -16.65 -17.53
C ASN A 370 26.75 -18.02 -17.60
N ALA A 371 26.65 -18.85 -16.54
CA ALA A 371 27.28 -20.16 -16.48
C ALA A 371 26.32 -21.33 -16.78
N ASN A 372 24.99 -21.16 -16.74
CA ASN A 372 24.05 -22.26 -17.00
C ASN A 372 22.62 -21.81 -17.39
N SER A 373 21.98 -22.50 -18.35
CA SER A 373 20.65 -22.17 -18.89
C SER A 373 19.48 -22.38 -17.92
N LYS A 374 19.74 -22.96 -16.73
CA LYS A 374 18.75 -23.41 -15.75
C LYS A 374 18.23 -22.34 -14.78
N VAL A 375 18.77 -21.11 -14.77
CA VAL A 375 18.31 -19.99 -13.90
C VAL A 375 17.31 -19.07 -14.62
N TYR A 376 16.89 -19.41 -15.84
CA TYR A 376 16.08 -18.56 -16.72
C TYR A 376 14.81 -18.00 -16.05
N ALA A 377 14.05 -18.83 -15.32
CA ALA A 377 12.80 -18.41 -14.69
C ALA A 377 13.01 -17.32 -13.62
N PHE A 378 14.07 -17.45 -12.81
CA PHE A 378 14.44 -16.43 -11.83
C PHE A 378 14.87 -15.12 -12.49
N VAL A 379 15.61 -15.20 -13.61
CA VAL A 379 16.03 -14.02 -14.37
C VAL A 379 14.83 -13.32 -15.02
N ALA A 380 13.90 -14.09 -15.58
CA ALA A 380 12.68 -13.58 -16.17
C ALA A 380 11.83 -12.85 -15.12
N PHE A 381 11.73 -13.40 -13.90
CA PHE A 381 11.11 -12.73 -12.77
C PHE A 381 11.73 -11.34 -12.51
N LEU A 382 13.05 -11.29 -12.29
CA LEU A 382 13.74 -10.04 -11.95
C LEU A 382 13.60 -9.00 -13.08
N LYS A 383 13.84 -9.42 -14.34
CA LYS A 383 13.76 -8.54 -15.52
C LYS A 383 12.37 -7.98 -15.76
N THR A 384 11.32 -8.73 -15.40
CA THR A 384 9.94 -8.29 -15.61
C THR A 384 9.46 -7.42 -14.45
N ALA A 385 9.88 -7.69 -13.21
CA ALA A 385 9.49 -6.93 -12.03
C ALA A 385 10.19 -5.55 -11.93
N GLU A 386 11.49 -5.48 -12.24
CA GLU A 386 12.30 -4.25 -12.12
C GLU A 386 11.68 -3.01 -12.81
N PRO A 387 11.29 -3.04 -14.10
CA PRO A 387 10.73 -1.86 -14.77
C PRO A 387 9.36 -1.44 -14.22
N ILE A 388 8.62 -2.37 -13.60
CA ILE A 388 7.33 -2.07 -12.95
C ILE A 388 7.59 -1.31 -11.65
N ILE A 389 8.51 -1.81 -10.81
CA ILE A 389 8.86 -1.16 -9.54
C ILE A 389 9.50 0.22 -9.79
N ALA A 390 10.28 0.38 -10.86
CA ALA A 390 10.89 1.66 -11.21
C ALA A 390 9.86 2.80 -11.41
N LYS A 391 8.64 2.48 -11.85
CA LYS A 391 7.55 3.47 -12.03
C LYS A 391 6.98 4.01 -10.72
N VAL A 392 7.22 3.34 -9.58
CA VAL A 392 6.80 3.80 -8.24
C VAL A 392 7.43 5.15 -7.89
N GLY A 393 8.67 5.38 -8.34
CA GLY A 393 9.35 6.65 -8.15
C GLY A 393 8.57 7.83 -8.76
N PRO A 394 8.45 7.89 -10.10
CA PRO A 394 7.68 8.93 -10.79
C PRO A 394 6.28 9.12 -10.23
N LEU A 395 5.59 8.03 -9.86
CA LEU A 395 4.29 8.08 -9.19
C LEU A 395 4.38 8.87 -7.87
N GLY A 396 5.29 8.49 -6.96
CA GLY A 396 5.48 9.19 -5.68
C GLY A 396 5.89 10.65 -5.85
N GLN A 397 6.63 10.98 -6.90
CA GLN A 397 6.95 12.38 -7.24
C GLN A 397 5.70 13.17 -7.63
N LYS A 398 4.87 12.63 -8.54
CA LYS A 398 3.65 13.31 -8.99
C LYS A 398 2.63 13.46 -7.88
N LEU A 399 2.49 12.46 -7.00
CA LEU A 399 1.63 12.52 -5.82
C LEU A 399 2.07 13.60 -4.82
N ARG A 400 3.39 13.79 -4.62
CA ARG A 400 3.91 14.91 -3.82
C ARG A 400 3.61 16.26 -4.45
N GLN A 401 3.80 16.37 -5.76
CA GLN A 401 3.60 17.62 -6.49
C GLN A 401 2.12 18.02 -6.59
N SER A 402 1.19 17.06 -6.61
CA SER A 402 -0.25 17.30 -6.60
C SER A 402 -0.86 17.39 -5.20
N MET A 403 -0.05 17.60 -4.16
CA MET A 403 -0.57 17.78 -2.81
C MET A 403 -1.40 19.06 -2.74
N TYR A 404 -2.69 18.93 -2.41
CA TYR A 404 -3.57 20.07 -2.17
C TYR A 404 -3.84 20.25 -0.68
N ILE A 405 -3.44 21.39 -0.15
CA ILE A 405 -3.73 21.85 1.21
C ILE A 405 -4.17 23.30 1.08
N ARG A 406 -5.26 23.67 1.76
CA ARG A 406 -5.69 25.07 1.88
C ARG A 406 -6.05 25.38 3.33
N GLU A 407 -5.35 26.36 3.89
CA GLU A 407 -5.61 26.90 5.22
C GLU A 407 -6.10 28.34 5.07
N THR A 408 -7.17 28.70 5.77
CA THR A 408 -7.73 30.05 5.70
C THR A 408 -7.41 30.86 6.95
N LYS A 409 -7.13 32.14 6.78
CA LYS A 409 -6.94 33.13 7.87
C LYS A 409 -5.91 32.71 8.92
N SER A 410 -4.74 32.24 8.49
CA SER A 410 -3.65 31.88 9.40
C SER A 410 -3.05 33.11 10.07
N LEU A 411 -3.06 33.15 11.41
CA LEU A 411 -2.54 34.28 12.22
C LEU A 411 -1.18 33.99 12.85
N GLU A 412 -0.76 32.73 12.92
CA GLU A 412 0.43 32.30 13.67
C GLU A 412 1.75 32.67 12.96
N PRO A 413 2.83 32.97 13.71
CA PRO A 413 4.16 33.15 13.13
C PRO A 413 4.69 31.87 12.48
N VAL A 414 4.45 30.72 13.12
CA VAL A 414 4.75 29.38 12.61
C VAL A 414 3.46 28.56 12.65
N LYS A 415 2.83 28.35 11.50
CA LYS A 415 1.63 27.51 11.39
C LYS A 415 2.07 26.07 11.20
N LYS A 416 1.56 25.15 12.04
CA LYS A 416 1.76 23.70 11.84
C LYS A 416 0.60 23.11 11.06
N VAL A 417 0.90 22.39 9.99
CA VAL A 417 -0.06 21.66 9.15
C VAL A 417 0.23 20.17 9.28
N ILE A 418 -0.77 19.42 9.72
CA ILE A 418 -0.67 17.95 9.85
C ILE A 418 -1.34 17.30 8.65
N ILE A 419 -0.56 16.57 7.87
CA ILE A 419 -1.00 15.84 6.68
C ILE A 419 -1.43 14.44 7.11
N PRO A 420 -2.70 14.05 6.92
CA PRO A 420 -3.17 12.74 7.32
C PRO A 420 -2.57 11.65 6.42
N THR A 421 -1.83 10.72 7.02
CA THR A 421 -1.31 9.51 6.34
C THR A 421 -2.37 8.41 6.22
N ARG A 422 -3.42 8.49 7.05
CA ARG A 422 -4.52 7.51 7.18
C ARG A 422 -5.81 7.99 6.51
N HIS A 423 -5.72 8.79 5.44
CA HIS A 423 -6.88 9.47 4.85
C HIS A 423 -8.01 8.50 4.49
N TRP A 424 -7.68 7.38 3.85
CA TRP A 424 -8.67 6.38 3.46
C TRP A 424 -9.25 5.63 4.67
N ILE A 425 -8.47 5.33 5.71
CA ILE A 425 -8.99 4.72 6.96
C ILE A 425 -10.02 5.63 7.60
N GLN A 426 -9.70 6.92 7.77
CA GLN A 426 -10.63 7.89 8.35
C GLN A 426 -11.92 7.99 7.52
N LYS A 427 -11.78 7.98 6.20
CA LYS A 427 -12.90 8.01 5.27
C LYS A 427 -13.72 6.73 5.30
N LEU A 428 -13.10 5.57 5.49
CA LEU A 428 -13.80 4.31 5.69
C LEU A 428 -14.50 4.27 7.04
N ASP A 429 -13.90 4.80 8.10
CA ASP A 429 -14.56 4.93 9.41
C ASP A 429 -15.77 5.87 9.33
N ASP A 430 -15.65 6.98 8.59
CA ASP A 430 -16.77 7.86 8.27
C ASP A 430 -17.84 7.10 7.49
N LEU A 431 -17.48 6.41 6.40
CA LEU A 431 -18.42 5.64 5.58
C LEU A 431 -19.09 4.50 6.37
N ALA A 432 -18.36 3.82 7.26
CA ALA A 432 -18.89 2.79 8.13
C ALA A 432 -19.92 3.37 9.11
N ARG A 433 -19.70 4.60 9.61
CA ARG A 433 -20.67 5.33 10.43
C ARG A 433 -21.93 5.75 9.66
N GLN A 434 -21.86 5.93 8.34
CA GLN A 434 -23.02 6.26 7.50
C GLN A 434 -23.96 5.06 7.24
N GLY A 435 -23.50 3.84 7.49
CA GLY A 435 -24.18 2.58 7.20
C GLY A 435 -23.32 1.66 6.33
N HIS A 436 -23.88 0.55 5.86
CA HIS A 436 -23.14 -0.60 5.30
C HIS A 436 -22.42 -0.40 3.94
N GLY A 437 -21.68 0.69 3.74
CA GLY A 437 -20.77 0.85 2.61
C GLY A 437 -19.52 -0.04 2.73
N PRO A 438 -18.59 0.24 3.65
CA PRO A 438 -17.28 -0.42 3.69
C PRO A 438 -17.31 -1.90 4.08
N GLN A 439 -18.04 -2.23 5.15
CA GLN A 439 -18.05 -3.55 5.80
C GLN A 439 -18.50 -4.69 4.87
N ARG A 440 -19.20 -4.39 3.76
CA ARG A 440 -19.71 -5.41 2.82
C ARG A 440 -18.74 -5.71 1.67
N HIS A 441 -17.77 -4.84 1.37
CA HIS A 441 -17.00 -4.89 0.12
C HIS A 441 -15.52 -4.45 0.24
N GLU A 442 -15.00 -4.29 1.46
CA GLU A 442 -13.60 -3.95 1.73
C GLU A 442 -12.65 -5.16 1.77
N GLY A 443 -11.36 -4.90 2.02
CA GLY A 443 -10.31 -5.91 2.24
C GLY A 443 -10.66 -6.98 3.29
N ALA A 444 -11.49 -6.66 4.28
CA ALA A 444 -11.89 -7.54 5.39
C ALA A 444 -12.79 -8.72 4.98
N VAL A 445 -13.52 -8.64 3.86
CA VAL A 445 -14.31 -9.77 3.36
C VAL A 445 -13.40 -10.79 2.68
N THR A 446 -13.22 -11.96 3.28
CA THR A 446 -12.40 -13.05 2.73
C THR A 446 -13.02 -13.65 1.47
N ASP A 447 -12.20 -14.31 0.65
CA ASP A 447 -12.67 -15.02 -0.54
C ASP A 447 -13.62 -16.17 -0.16
N LYS A 448 -13.33 -16.86 0.95
CA LYS A 448 -14.25 -17.81 1.57
C LYS A 448 -15.62 -17.18 1.85
N GLN A 449 -15.68 -16.01 2.46
CA GLN A 449 -16.95 -15.33 2.73
C GLN A 449 -17.71 -14.94 1.44
N LEU A 450 -17.01 -14.62 0.35
CA LEU A 450 -17.66 -14.40 -0.95
C LEU A 450 -18.19 -15.69 -1.58
N LEU A 451 -17.41 -16.78 -1.50
CA LEU A 451 -17.81 -18.11 -1.98
C LEU A 451 -19.02 -18.64 -1.19
N ASP A 452 -18.95 -18.55 0.14
CA ASP A 452 -20.03 -18.92 1.04
C ASP A 452 -21.29 -18.08 0.78
N ARG A 453 -21.13 -16.81 0.37
CA ARG A 453 -22.24 -15.96 -0.05
C ARG A 453 -22.94 -16.48 -1.30
N VAL A 454 -22.21 -16.82 -2.36
CA VAL A 454 -22.83 -17.32 -3.60
C VAL A 454 -23.34 -18.75 -3.47
N LEU A 455 -22.57 -19.65 -2.86
CA LEU A 455 -22.90 -21.07 -2.78
C LEU A 455 -23.93 -21.40 -1.69
N HIS A 456 -23.92 -20.65 -0.59
CA HIS A 456 -24.69 -20.97 0.61
C HIS A 456 -25.63 -19.84 1.07
N GLY A 457 -25.62 -18.70 0.38
CA GLY A 457 -26.45 -17.56 0.76
C GLY A 457 -26.07 -16.95 2.10
N LEU A 458 -24.83 -17.17 2.55
CA LEU A 458 -24.34 -16.62 3.81
C LEU A 458 -24.02 -15.14 3.65
N ASP A 459 -24.48 -14.33 4.60
CA ASP A 459 -24.06 -12.95 4.74
C ASP A 459 -22.57 -12.93 5.14
N PRO A 460 -21.68 -12.33 4.32
CA PRO A 460 -20.26 -12.25 4.61
C PRO A 460 -19.96 -11.71 6.01
N MET A 461 -20.78 -10.80 6.54
CA MET A 461 -20.55 -10.17 7.83
C MET A 461 -20.83 -11.10 9.02
N THR A 462 -21.88 -11.91 8.91
CA THR A 462 -22.37 -12.74 10.03
C THR A 462 -21.99 -14.20 9.89
N GLY A 463 -21.54 -14.62 8.70
CA GLY A 463 -21.35 -16.02 8.37
C GLY A 463 -22.64 -16.83 8.42
N SER A 464 -23.80 -16.17 8.30
CA SER A 464 -25.13 -16.77 8.50
C SER A 464 -26.07 -16.44 7.34
N VAL A 465 -27.09 -17.27 7.12
CA VAL A 465 -28.18 -16.95 6.18
C VAL A 465 -29.10 -15.83 6.70
N VAL A 466 -28.83 -15.30 7.89
CA VAL A 466 -29.48 -14.12 8.45
C VAL A 466 -28.77 -12.86 7.96
N ASP A 467 -29.54 -11.98 7.35
CA ASP A 467 -29.10 -10.66 6.96
C ASP A 467 -29.12 -9.73 8.18
N TYR A 468 -27.93 -9.24 8.54
CA TYR A 468 -27.73 -8.41 9.72
C TYR A 468 -28.64 -7.16 9.73
N ASP A 469 -28.72 -6.46 8.61
CA ASP A 469 -29.48 -5.22 8.43
C ASP A 469 -30.98 -5.45 8.59
N LYS A 470 -31.47 -6.49 7.92
CA LYS A 470 -32.87 -6.86 7.98
C LYS A 470 -33.26 -7.34 9.39
N PHE A 471 -32.36 -8.04 10.06
CA PHE A 471 -32.54 -8.44 11.45
C PHE A 471 -32.62 -7.21 12.37
N PHE A 472 -31.67 -6.29 12.26
CA PHE A 472 -31.66 -5.04 13.02
C PHE A 472 -32.93 -4.21 12.78
N LYS A 473 -33.37 -4.07 11.52
CA LYS A 473 -34.63 -3.37 11.20
C LYS A 473 -35.87 -4.04 11.78
N LYS A 474 -35.88 -5.37 11.88
CA LYS A 474 -37.04 -6.12 12.40
C LYS A 474 -37.12 -6.09 13.94
N TYR A 475 -35.98 -6.28 14.60
CA TYR A 475 -35.92 -6.50 16.06
C TYR A 475 -35.28 -5.36 16.86
N GLY A 476 -34.66 -4.38 16.19
CA GLY A 476 -34.02 -3.22 16.84
C GLY A 476 -32.70 -3.53 17.54
N VAL A 477 -32.16 -4.74 17.36
CA VAL A 477 -30.88 -5.19 17.95
C VAL A 477 -29.98 -5.86 16.91
N PRO A 478 -28.65 -5.73 17.02
CA PRO A 478 -27.67 -6.43 16.17
C PRO A 478 -27.90 -7.94 16.17
N TYR A 479 -27.72 -8.62 15.03
CA TYR A 479 -27.74 -10.08 15.03
C TYR A 479 -26.42 -10.64 15.59
N ASP A 480 -26.52 -11.57 16.53
CA ASP A 480 -25.40 -12.28 17.16
C ASP A 480 -25.78 -13.78 17.19
N PRO A 481 -25.15 -14.64 16.37
CA PRO A 481 -25.52 -16.05 16.27
C PRO A 481 -25.27 -16.83 17.57
N ILE A 482 -24.40 -16.35 18.46
CA ILE A 482 -24.14 -16.99 19.76
C ILE A 482 -25.30 -16.71 20.71
N LYS A 483 -25.82 -15.48 20.71
CA LYS A 483 -26.91 -15.07 21.61
C LYS A 483 -28.30 -15.40 21.08
N HIS A 484 -28.48 -15.32 19.77
CA HIS A 484 -29.77 -15.41 19.10
C HIS A 484 -30.04 -16.78 18.50
N GLY A 485 -29.06 -17.69 18.55
CA GLY A 485 -29.11 -18.98 17.89
C GLY A 485 -28.91 -18.88 16.37
N THR A 486 -28.91 -20.03 15.71
CA THR A 486 -28.73 -20.13 14.26
C THR A 486 -30.02 -20.62 13.58
N PRO A 487 -30.25 -20.23 12.31
CA PRO A 487 -31.35 -20.76 11.51
C PRO A 487 -31.25 -22.30 11.35
N PRO A 488 -32.39 -23.00 11.16
CA PRO A 488 -33.73 -22.46 10.94
C PRO A 488 -34.56 -22.23 12.22
N ASP A 489 -34.19 -22.83 13.36
CA ASP A 489 -35.01 -22.88 14.57
C ASP A 489 -34.64 -21.85 15.65
N PHE A 490 -33.48 -21.19 15.52
CA PHE A 490 -32.95 -20.19 16.47
C PHE A 490 -32.99 -20.67 17.93
N GLY A 491 -33.03 -21.98 18.17
CA GLY A 491 -33.18 -22.58 19.51
C GLY A 491 -34.39 -22.11 20.32
N GLY A 492 -35.45 -21.59 19.68
CA GLY A 492 -36.63 -21.04 20.39
C GLY A 492 -36.37 -19.70 21.09
N THR A 493 -35.28 -19.00 20.76
CA THR A 493 -34.89 -17.74 21.39
C THR A 493 -35.91 -16.63 21.16
N THR A 494 -36.17 -15.83 22.19
CA THR A 494 -37.00 -14.61 22.13
C THR A 494 -36.14 -13.37 22.37
N ILE A 495 -36.43 -12.29 21.64
CA ILE A 495 -35.77 -10.99 21.82
C ILE A 495 -36.79 -9.97 22.31
N ASN A 496 -36.41 -9.18 23.31
CA ASN A 496 -37.20 -8.04 23.73
C ASN A 496 -37.08 -6.91 22.69
N VAL A 497 -38.14 -6.69 21.93
CA VAL A 497 -38.19 -5.65 20.91
C VAL A 497 -38.84 -4.39 21.50
N PRO A 498 -38.20 -3.22 21.42
CA PRO A 498 -38.78 -1.97 21.91
C PRO A 498 -40.20 -1.75 21.35
N GLY A 499 -41.16 -1.59 22.25
CA GLY A 499 -42.59 -1.39 21.92
C GLY A 499 -43.37 -2.64 21.52
N LYS A 500 -42.75 -3.84 21.49
CA LYS A 500 -43.44 -5.10 21.18
C LYS A 500 -43.24 -6.20 22.22
N GLY A 501 -42.35 -6.01 23.19
CA GLY A 501 -42.05 -7.02 24.23
C GLY A 501 -41.25 -8.19 23.66
N ASP A 502 -41.34 -9.35 24.29
CA ASP A 502 -40.58 -10.53 23.88
C ASP A 502 -41.18 -11.16 22.61
N VAL A 503 -40.42 -11.13 21.53
CA VAL A 503 -40.82 -11.65 20.22
C VAL A 503 -39.94 -12.86 19.87
N PRO A 504 -40.51 -14.00 19.46
CA PRO A 504 -39.72 -15.14 19.01
C PRO A 504 -38.98 -14.84 17.71
N ILE A 505 -37.72 -15.25 17.65
CA ILE A 505 -36.92 -15.12 16.43
C ILE A 505 -37.37 -16.20 15.45
N THR A 506 -37.91 -15.77 14.31
CA THR A 506 -38.40 -16.67 13.26
C THR A 506 -37.77 -16.37 11.92
N MET A 507 -37.26 -17.43 11.27
CA MET A 507 -36.69 -17.33 9.93
C MET A 507 -37.77 -16.91 8.94
N SER A 508 -37.52 -15.84 8.18
CA SER A 508 -38.49 -15.27 7.24
C SER A 508 -37.76 -14.44 6.19
N ASN A 509 -38.40 -14.15 5.06
CA ASN A 509 -37.83 -13.29 4.01
C ASN A 509 -37.46 -11.87 4.53
N LYS A 510 -38.05 -11.47 5.66
CA LYS A 510 -37.77 -10.22 6.36
C LYS A 510 -36.46 -10.21 7.16
N ILE A 511 -35.79 -11.35 7.34
CA ILE A 511 -34.45 -11.44 7.95
C ILE A 511 -33.49 -12.35 7.17
N LYS A 512 -33.99 -13.07 6.16
CA LYS A 512 -33.18 -13.92 5.29
C LYS A 512 -32.28 -13.08 4.38
N HIS A 513 -31.02 -13.46 4.32
CA HIS A 513 -30.06 -12.93 3.37
C HIS A 513 -30.37 -13.40 1.95
N ILE A 514 -30.20 -12.49 0.98
CA ILE A 514 -30.45 -12.76 -0.43
C ILE A 514 -29.08 -12.83 -1.11
N SER A 515 -28.75 -13.99 -1.66
CA SER A 515 -27.63 -14.13 -2.60
C SER A 515 -28.04 -13.60 -3.97
N GLY A 516 -27.13 -12.87 -4.61
CA GLY A 516 -27.23 -12.53 -6.03
C GLY A 516 -26.48 -13.55 -6.88
N GLU A 517 -26.58 -13.40 -8.20
CA GLU A 517 -25.85 -14.21 -9.19
C GLU A 517 -24.31 -14.07 -9.04
N HIS A 518 -23.86 -12.98 -8.43
CA HIS A 518 -22.46 -12.70 -8.16
C HIS A 518 -22.24 -12.19 -6.73
N ALA A 519 -21.08 -12.50 -6.17
CA ALA A 519 -20.52 -11.87 -4.97
C ALA A 519 -19.21 -11.18 -5.34
N THR A 520 -19.23 -9.85 -5.37
CA THR A 520 -18.10 -9.03 -5.83
C THR A 520 -17.60 -8.10 -4.74
N LYS A 521 -16.32 -7.72 -4.80
CA LYS A 521 -15.68 -6.77 -3.90
C LYS A 521 -14.57 -5.98 -4.58
N PHE A 522 -14.15 -4.91 -3.93
CA PHE A 522 -12.89 -4.25 -4.23
C PHE A 522 -11.74 -5.01 -3.58
N ASN A 523 -10.59 -5.06 -4.24
CA ASN A 523 -9.41 -5.75 -3.71
C ASN A 523 -8.81 -4.99 -2.52
N THR A 524 -8.88 -3.66 -2.54
CA THR A 524 -8.27 -2.81 -1.53
C THR A 524 -9.26 -1.81 -0.93
N PRO A 525 -9.08 -1.42 0.35
CA PRO A 525 -9.82 -0.33 0.98
C PRO A 525 -9.71 1.00 0.20
N GLU A 526 -8.55 1.28 -0.38
CA GLU A 526 -8.26 2.49 -1.15
C GLU A 526 -9.07 2.54 -2.44
N ASP A 527 -9.19 1.41 -3.15
CA ASP A 527 -10.05 1.31 -4.33
C ASP A 527 -11.51 1.55 -3.93
N TYR A 528 -11.96 1.07 -2.77
CA TYR A 528 -13.32 1.33 -2.29
C TYR A 528 -13.56 2.83 -2.06
N VAL A 529 -12.64 3.53 -1.38
CA VAL A 529 -12.75 4.98 -1.15
C VAL A 529 -12.73 5.74 -2.46
N ARG A 530 -11.85 5.36 -3.39
CA ARG A 530 -11.76 5.98 -4.71
C ARG A 530 -13.04 5.77 -5.53
N ALA A 531 -13.64 4.59 -5.47
CA ALA A 531 -14.94 4.33 -6.07
C ALA A 531 -16.01 5.29 -5.53
N TYR A 532 -16.03 5.49 -4.22
CA TYR A 532 -16.98 6.40 -3.58
C TYR A 532 -16.76 7.85 -4.03
N ASP A 533 -15.51 8.31 -4.06
CA ASP A 533 -15.15 9.66 -4.50
C ASP A 533 -15.47 9.91 -5.96
N GLY A 534 -15.20 8.91 -6.81
CA GLY A 534 -15.60 8.91 -8.20
C GLY A 534 -17.11 9.02 -8.35
N VAL A 535 -17.88 8.26 -7.56
CA VAL A 535 -19.35 8.29 -7.57
C VAL A 535 -19.89 9.66 -7.18
N ILE A 536 -19.48 10.23 -6.05
CA ILE A 536 -20.03 11.51 -5.57
C ILE A 536 -19.71 12.67 -6.51
N SER A 537 -18.60 12.58 -7.24
CA SER A 537 -18.17 13.56 -8.24
C SER A 537 -18.87 13.34 -9.60
N HIS A 538 -19.38 12.13 -9.85
CA HIS A 538 -19.94 11.73 -11.14
C HIS A 538 -21.23 12.50 -11.48
N PRO A 539 -21.44 12.90 -12.75
CA PRO A 539 -22.67 13.58 -13.18
C PRO A 539 -23.96 12.81 -12.85
N LYS A 540 -23.91 11.47 -12.87
CA LYS A 540 -25.06 10.62 -12.52
C LYS A 540 -25.46 10.70 -11.05
N PHE A 541 -24.51 10.88 -10.13
CA PHE A 541 -24.84 11.11 -8.73
C PHE A 541 -25.47 12.50 -8.53
N LYS A 542 -24.91 13.53 -9.17
CA LYS A 542 -25.50 14.88 -9.16
C LYS A 542 -26.95 14.87 -9.68
N ALA A 543 -27.21 14.13 -10.76
CA ALA A 543 -28.57 13.93 -11.29
C ALA A 543 -29.48 13.13 -10.34
N PHE A 544 -28.94 12.11 -9.66
CA PHE A 544 -29.68 11.34 -8.66
C PHE A 544 -30.12 12.22 -7.48
N VAL A 545 -29.23 13.11 -7.01
CA VAL A 545 -29.50 14.07 -5.93
C VAL A 545 -30.53 15.11 -6.37
N SER A 546 -30.36 15.71 -7.55
CA SER A 546 -31.28 16.74 -8.05
C SER A 546 -32.67 16.20 -8.42
N GLY A 547 -32.76 14.91 -8.78
CA GLY A 547 -34.02 14.22 -9.07
C GLY A 547 -34.93 13.97 -7.86
N GLY A 548 -34.54 14.41 -6.65
CA GLY A 548 -35.37 14.30 -5.45
C GLY A 548 -35.47 12.91 -4.84
N ASN A 549 -34.66 11.94 -5.32
CA ASN A 549 -34.67 10.56 -4.83
C ASN A 549 -34.44 10.49 -3.31
N THR A 550 -35.22 9.69 -2.59
CA THR A 550 -35.05 9.48 -1.13
C THR A 550 -34.07 8.36 -0.80
N GLY A 551 -33.72 7.54 -1.79
CA GLY A 551 -32.74 6.47 -1.71
C GLY A 551 -32.78 5.58 -2.95
N GLY A 552 -31.84 4.64 -3.06
CA GLY A 552 -31.74 3.70 -4.17
C GLY A 552 -30.35 3.64 -4.80
N ALA A 553 -30.24 2.79 -5.82
CA ALA A 553 -29.01 2.61 -6.59
C ALA A 553 -28.83 3.72 -7.63
N VAL A 554 -27.63 4.27 -7.73
CA VAL A 554 -27.24 5.11 -8.86
C VAL A 554 -26.77 4.20 -9.99
N LYS A 555 -27.51 4.14 -11.08
CA LYS A 555 -27.27 3.15 -12.15
C LYS A 555 -26.39 3.69 -13.27
N GLY A 556 -25.70 2.78 -13.97
CA GLY A 556 -24.98 3.08 -15.20
C GLY A 556 -23.66 3.81 -15.04
N ILE A 557 -23.11 3.92 -13.83
CA ILE A 557 -21.72 4.38 -13.66
C ILE A 557 -20.84 3.21 -14.09
N LYS A 558 -20.01 3.33 -15.13
CA LYS A 558 -19.13 2.22 -15.51
C LYS A 558 -17.92 2.20 -14.59
N MET A 559 -17.43 0.99 -14.28
CA MET A 559 -16.16 0.84 -13.58
C MET A 559 -15.01 1.52 -14.33
N SER A 560 -15.04 1.48 -15.66
CA SER A 560 -14.04 2.15 -16.51
C SER A 560 -14.05 3.67 -16.40
N ASP A 561 -15.18 4.28 -16.06
CA ASP A 561 -15.30 5.74 -15.93
C ASP A 561 -14.55 6.24 -14.68
N ILE A 562 -14.38 5.38 -13.67
CA ILE A 562 -13.70 5.71 -12.41
C ILE A 562 -12.28 5.13 -12.38
N PHE A 563 -12.11 3.89 -12.83
CA PHE A 563 -10.87 3.13 -12.67
C PHE A 563 -10.08 2.92 -13.96
N GLY A 564 -10.54 3.47 -15.08
CA GLY A 564 -9.94 3.25 -16.40
C GLY A 564 -10.18 1.84 -16.95
N PRO A 565 -9.67 1.54 -18.15
CA PRO A 565 -10.00 0.31 -18.89
C PRO A 565 -9.51 -0.99 -18.21
N ASN A 566 -8.55 -0.91 -17.30
CA ASN A 566 -7.91 -2.05 -16.64
C ASN A 566 -8.41 -2.31 -15.22
N PHE A 567 -9.60 -1.81 -14.89
CA PHE A 567 -10.19 -1.88 -13.54
C PHE A 567 -10.34 -3.30 -12.98
N GLN A 568 -10.32 -4.35 -13.81
CA GLN A 568 -10.54 -5.74 -13.37
C GLN A 568 -9.47 -6.24 -12.39
N SER A 569 -8.31 -5.59 -12.36
CA SER A 569 -7.24 -5.84 -11.37
C SER A 569 -7.55 -5.32 -9.96
N ARG A 570 -8.54 -4.41 -9.84
CA ARG A 570 -8.93 -3.73 -8.60
C ARG A 570 -10.14 -4.34 -7.92
N ILE A 571 -10.78 -5.28 -8.60
CA ILE A 571 -11.98 -5.95 -8.13
C ILE A 571 -11.84 -7.46 -8.29
N LYS A 572 -12.65 -8.18 -7.55
CA LYS A 572 -12.80 -9.63 -7.71
C LYS A 572 -14.20 -10.05 -7.33
N GLY A 573 -14.56 -11.26 -7.70
CA GLY A 573 -15.82 -11.85 -7.28
C GLY A 573 -15.94 -13.31 -7.69
N TYR A 574 -17.03 -13.92 -7.25
CA TYR A 574 -17.42 -15.27 -7.62
C TYR A 574 -18.85 -15.28 -8.16
N ASP A 575 -19.10 -16.13 -9.15
CA ASP A 575 -20.44 -16.40 -9.67
C ASP A 575 -21.20 -17.42 -8.82
N GLU A 576 -22.47 -17.65 -9.15
CA GLU A 576 -23.35 -18.62 -8.49
C GLU A 576 -22.83 -20.07 -8.48
N PHE A 577 -21.83 -20.39 -9.32
CA PHE A 577 -21.16 -21.69 -9.37
C PHE A 577 -19.85 -21.71 -8.57
N GLY A 578 -19.51 -20.62 -7.90
CA GLY A 578 -18.26 -20.46 -7.16
C GLY A 578 -17.04 -20.33 -8.07
N LYS A 579 -17.22 -19.97 -9.35
CA LYS A 579 -16.12 -19.68 -10.27
C LYS A 579 -15.76 -18.19 -10.22
N PRO A 580 -14.50 -17.81 -10.47
CA PRO A 580 -14.11 -16.41 -10.56
C PRO A 580 -14.98 -15.66 -11.58
N THR A 581 -15.58 -14.55 -11.14
CA THR A 581 -16.42 -13.70 -11.97
C THR A 581 -15.59 -13.07 -13.09
N VAL A 582 -16.12 -13.11 -14.32
CA VAL A 582 -15.53 -12.44 -15.47
C VAL A 582 -16.10 -11.04 -15.58
N PHE A 583 -15.27 -10.02 -15.38
CA PHE A 583 -15.66 -8.62 -15.47
C PHE A 583 -15.42 -8.07 -16.88
N GLY A 584 -16.51 -7.82 -17.61
CA GLY A 584 -16.47 -7.28 -18.97
C GLY A 584 -16.22 -5.76 -19.01
N PRO A 585 -15.99 -5.16 -20.19
CA PRO A 585 -15.75 -3.71 -20.31
C PRO A 585 -16.96 -2.85 -19.90
N ASN A 586 -18.15 -3.44 -19.74
CA ASN A 586 -19.37 -2.76 -19.35
C ASN A 586 -19.76 -2.97 -17.88
N THR A 587 -18.89 -3.59 -17.07
CA THR A 587 -19.15 -3.74 -15.63
C THR A 587 -19.48 -2.39 -15.01
N GLU A 588 -20.61 -2.35 -14.29
CA GLU A 588 -21.11 -1.14 -13.63
C GLU A 588 -20.62 -1.09 -12.18
N LEU A 589 -20.40 0.12 -11.67
CA LEU A 589 -20.34 0.37 -10.25
C LEU A 589 -21.74 0.70 -9.74
N VAL A 590 -22.24 -0.05 -8.76
CA VAL A 590 -23.59 0.13 -8.21
C VAL A 590 -23.50 0.65 -6.78
N PRO A 591 -23.46 1.97 -6.56
CA PRO A 591 -23.58 2.57 -5.25
C PRO A 591 -25.06 2.76 -4.88
N VAL A 592 -25.43 2.36 -3.67
CA VAL A 592 -26.78 2.49 -3.12
C VAL A 592 -26.75 3.51 -2.01
N PHE A 593 -27.57 4.54 -2.12
CA PHE A 593 -27.68 5.60 -1.11
C PHE A 593 -29.05 5.59 -0.44
N ALA A 594 -29.12 6.19 0.75
CA ALA A 594 -30.38 6.56 1.38
C ALA A 594 -30.24 7.90 2.11
N LYS A 595 -31.30 8.72 2.11
CA LYS A 595 -31.32 9.94 2.91
C LYS A 595 -31.44 9.61 4.39
N ASP A 596 -30.69 10.34 5.21
CA ASP A 596 -30.89 10.37 6.64
C ASP A 596 -32.01 11.35 7.05
N ALA A 597 -32.23 11.49 8.35
CA ALA A 597 -33.22 12.40 8.91
C ALA A 597 -32.94 13.89 8.60
N ASN A 598 -31.68 14.23 8.29
CA ASN A 598 -31.25 15.59 7.94
C ASN A 598 -31.30 15.85 6.43
N GLY A 599 -31.70 14.86 5.62
CA GLY A 599 -31.74 14.94 4.17
C GLY A 599 -30.40 14.71 3.48
N THR A 600 -29.35 14.34 4.23
CA THR A 600 -28.03 14.00 3.70
C THR A 600 -28.03 12.59 3.13
N TYR A 601 -27.46 12.40 1.94
CA TYR A 601 -27.34 11.08 1.33
C TYR A 601 -26.20 10.29 1.99
N LEU A 602 -26.54 9.14 2.54
CA LEU A 602 -25.61 8.20 3.17
C LEU A 602 -25.41 6.97 2.29
N LEU A 603 -24.17 6.54 2.12
CA LEU A 603 -23.87 5.31 1.39
C LEU A 603 -24.35 4.09 2.20
N LYS A 604 -25.11 3.20 1.56
CA LYS A 604 -25.65 1.97 2.16
C LYS A 604 -24.97 0.71 1.68
N THR A 605 -24.47 0.69 0.45
CA THR A 605 -23.58 -0.34 -0.08
C THR A 605 -23.02 0.15 -1.42
N MET A 606 -21.91 -0.42 -1.88
CA MET A 606 -21.35 -0.16 -3.20
C MET A 606 -20.59 -1.38 -3.66
N TYR A 607 -20.88 -1.86 -4.86
CA TYR A 607 -20.26 -3.06 -5.40
C TYR A 607 -20.12 -3.04 -6.93
N PRO A 608 -19.13 -3.74 -7.49
CA PRO A 608 -19.02 -3.97 -8.92
C PRO A 608 -20.11 -4.94 -9.40
N ASN A 609 -20.79 -4.62 -10.49
CA ASN A 609 -21.80 -5.46 -11.13
C ASN A 609 -21.31 -5.86 -12.54
N PRO A 610 -20.91 -7.13 -12.76
CA PRO A 610 -20.23 -7.62 -13.96
C PRO A 610 -20.82 -7.23 -15.30
#